data_AF-A0A348ZJT4-F1
#
_entry.id   AF-A0A348ZJT4-F1
#
_cell.length_a   1.000
_cell.length_b   1.000
_cell.length_c   1.000
_cell.angle_alpha   90.00
_cell.angle_beta   90.00
_cell.angle_gamma   90.00
#
_symmetry.space_group_name_H-M   'P 1'
#
loop_
_entity.id
_entity.type
_entity.pdbx_description
1 polymer ?
#
loop_
_entity_poly.entity_id
_entity_poly.type
_entity_poly.pdbx_seq_one_letter_code
_entity_poly.pdbx_strand_id
1 'polypeptide(L)'
;MGKIAFVFDGKGTQYPGMGKEFFDDYYVIKQQLTYLEQYRIGILRTMFFSTNKNLDNSIDLYPGLFLADLASYLALKKHGIKPDVVAGFGVGEMMAISASGILSFDEAFQLACRKSNILFEVDNYKKMYRSKGVKLEQKRAKELRRELNDGLDYVLRKPLIPIYSVKTGKKYPEDLKSIIEILSDKIFEPDNWKETIIQMYEEGVDVFVECGPGDTLSHSINKILKNVTTYQVHDRESLEKTIKGLKKTK
;
A
#
# COMPACT_ATOMS: atom_id res chain seq x y z
N MET A 1 -17.20 -1.40 -19.97
CA MET A 1 -16.38 -0.95 -18.85
C MET A 1 -14.97 -1.45 -19.09
N GLY A 2 -13.99 -0.56 -18.97
CA GLY A 2 -12.58 -0.96 -18.97
C GLY A 2 -12.21 -1.68 -17.68
N LYS A 3 -10.90 -1.82 -17.47
CA LYS A 3 -10.34 -2.55 -16.33
C LYS A 3 -10.50 -1.75 -15.04
N ILE A 4 -10.75 -2.45 -13.94
CA ILE A 4 -10.81 -1.89 -12.59
C ILE A 4 -9.42 -1.98 -11.95
N ALA A 5 -8.86 -0.85 -11.58
CA ALA A 5 -7.66 -0.77 -10.76
C ALA A 5 -8.02 -0.60 -9.28
N PHE A 6 -7.36 -1.35 -8.40
CA PHE A 6 -7.29 -0.96 -6.99
C PHE A 6 -5.99 -0.19 -6.77
N VAL A 7 -6.08 0.97 -6.11
CA VAL A 7 -4.93 1.80 -5.75
C VAL A 7 -4.85 1.96 -4.24
N PHE A 8 -3.64 1.89 -3.69
CA PHE A 8 -3.39 1.86 -2.25
C PHE A 8 -2.63 3.11 -1.77
N ASP A 9 -3.00 3.60 -0.60
CA ASP A 9 -2.62 4.90 -0.09
C ASP A 9 -1.17 4.98 0.41
N GLY A 10 -0.62 6.19 0.36
CA GLY A 10 0.71 6.50 0.86
C GLY A 10 0.69 7.31 2.16
N LYS A 11 1.89 7.69 2.62
CA LYS A 11 2.05 8.64 3.73
C LYS A 11 1.27 9.93 3.44
N GLY A 12 0.54 10.41 4.44
CA GLY A 12 -0.23 11.65 4.41
C GLY A 12 -1.74 11.46 4.50
N THR A 13 -2.24 10.23 4.31
CA THR A 13 -3.67 9.89 4.41
C THR A 13 -4.08 9.35 5.78
N GLN A 14 -3.12 9.02 6.65
CA GLN A 14 -3.41 8.43 7.95
C GLN A 14 -4.23 9.35 8.87
N TYR A 15 -5.16 8.77 9.60
CA TYR A 15 -5.88 9.43 10.69
C TYR A 15 -6.25 8.41 11.80
N PRO A 16 -6.41 8.83 13.07
CA PRO A 16 -6.80 7.92 14.15
C PRO A 16 -8.19 7.32 13.90
N GLY A 17 -8.31 6.00 14.03
CA GLY A 17 -9.56 5.28 13.77
C GLY A 17 -9.69 4.75 12.35
N MET A 18 -8.70 4.99 11.47
CA MET A 18 -8.68 4.39 10.14
C MET A 18 -8.81 2.86 10.19
N GLY A 19 -9.64 2.31 9.30
CA GLY A 19 -9.91 0.87 9.23
C GLY A 19 -10.72 0.29 10.39
N LYS A 20 -11.07 1.08 11.42
CA LYS A 20 -11.75 0.59 12.63
C LYS A 20 -13.16 0.08 12.35
N GLU A 21 -13.93 0.76 11.51
CA GLU A 21 -15.28 0.33 11.18
C GLU A 21 -15.26 -1.05 10.50
N PHE A 22 -14.37 -1.27 9.54
CA PHE A 22 -14.20 -2.58 8.91
C PHE A 22 -13.71 -3.65 9.90
N PHE A 23 -12.82 -3.29 10.82
CA PHE A 23 -12.37 -4.19 11.89
C PHE A 23 -13.52 -4.61 12.82
N ASP A 24 -14.42 -3.69 13.17
CA ASP A 24 -15.55 -3.97 14.06
C ASP A 24 -16.66 -4.77 13.34
N ASP A 25 -16.91 -4.47 12.06
CA ASP A 25 -18.03 -5.01 11.30
C ASP A 25 -17.77 -6.39 10.68
N TYR A 26 -16.52 -6.67 10.29
CA TYR A 26 -16.18 -7.85 9.53
C TYR A 26 -15.27 -8.77 10.33
N TYR A 27 -15.81 -9.90 10.78
CA TYR A 27 -15.06 -10.90 11.54
C TYR A 27 -13.79 -11.39 10.82
N VAL A 28 -13.82 -11.53 9.48
CA VAL A 28 -12.64 -11.93 8.69
C VAL A 28 -11.54 -10.86 8.71
N ILE A 29 -11.91 -9.59 8.71
CA ILE A 29 -10.97 -8.45 8.76
C ILE A 29 -10.38 -8.38 10.17
N LYS A 30 -11.22 -8.48 11.20
CA LYS A 30 -10.80 -8.57 12.58
C LYS A 30 -9.74 -9.66 12.80
N GLN A 31 -10.03 -10.89 12.35
CA GLN A 31 -9.08 -12.00 12.49
C GLN A 31 -7.76 -11.74 11.77
N GLN A 32 -7.81 -11.28 10.51
CA GLN A 32 -6.60 -11.02 9.74
C GLN A 32 -5.75 -9.92 10.39
N LEU A 33 -6.36 -8.83 10.84
CA LEU A 33 -5.66 -7.69 11.43
C LEU A 33 -5.07 -8.04 12.79
N THR A 34 -5.81 -8.77 13.63
CA THR A 34 -5.32 -9.30 14.91
C THR A 34 -4.20 -10.32 14.72
N TYR A 35 -4.26 -11.17 13.69
CA TYR A 35 -3.17 -12.08 13.35
C TYR A 35 -1.89 -11.30 12.98
N LEU A 36 -2.00 -10.24 12.19
CA LEU A 36 -0.83 -9.44 11.79
C LEU A 36 -0.24 -8.61 12.95
N GLU A 37 -1.04 -8.24 13.95
CA GLU A 37 -0.56 -7.50 15.13
C GLU A 37 0.59 -8.21 15.86
N GLN A 38 0.72 -9.54 15.76
CA GLN A 38 1.83 -10.27 16.38
C GLN A 38 3.23 -9.81 15.89
N TYR A 39 3.33 -9.29 14.66
CA TYR A 39 4.59 -8.79 14.11
C TYR A 39 4.90 -7.35 14.55
N ARG A 40 3.91 -6.64 15.11
CA ARG A 40 4.03 -5.27 15.62
C ARG A 40 3.03 -5.03 16.76
N ILE A 41 3.37 -5.52 17.95
CA ILE A 41 2.50 -5.48 19.13
C ILE A 41 2.05 -4.04 19.42
N GLY A 42 0.73 -3.84 19.57
CA GLY A 42 0.13 -2.56 19.90
C GLY A 42 -0.19 -1.68 18.69
N ILE A 43 0.11 -2.14 17.46
CA ILE A 43 -0.18 -1.37 16.25
C ILE A 43 -1.68 -1.06 16.10
N LEU A 44 -2.57 -1.98 16.44
CA LEU A 44 -4.01 -1.74 16.34
C LEU A 44 -4.45 -0.67 17.34
N ARG A 45 -3.90 -0.70 18.55
CA ARG A 45 -4.15 0.35 19.54
C ARG A 45 -3.68 1.71 19.04
N THR A 46 -2.47 1.79 18.48
CA THR A 46 -1.92 3.03 17.89
C THR A 46 -2.80 3.52 16.74
N MET A 47 -3.14 2.64 15.79
CA MET A 47 -3.95 2.96 14.61
C MET A 47 -5.35 3.47 14.97
N PHE A 48 -6.02 2.83 15.94
CA PHE A 48 -7.40 3.16 16.29
C PHE A 48 -7.54 4.31 17.28
N PHE A 49 -6.58 4.48 18.19
CA PHE A 49 -6.74 5.34 19.36
C PHE A 49 -5.62 6.35 19.57
N SER A 50 -4.70 6.53 18.60
CA SER A 50 -3.69 7.58 18.70
C SER A 50 -4.34 8.95 18.89
N THR A 51 -3.90 9.69 19.90
CA THR A 51 -4.27 11.10 20.08
C THR A 51 -3.48 12.02 19.17
N ASN A 52 -2.34 11.54 18.64
CA ASN A 52 -1.59 12.23 17.61
C ASN A 52 -2.28 11.97 16.26
N LYS A 53 -2.90 13.02 15.72
CA LYS A 53 -3.69 12.94 14.48
C LYS A 53 -2.89 12.44 13.29
N ASN A 54 -1.58 12.59 13.33
CA ASN A 54 -0.73 12.14 12.25
C ASN A 54 0.32 11.20 12.87
N LEU A 55 0.36 9.93 12.45
CA LEU A 55 1.45 9.01 12.75
C LEU A 55 2.78 9.45 12.10
N ASP A 56 2.93 10.73 11.79
CA ASP A 56 4.04 11.30 11.04
C ASP A 56 5.36 11.08 11.78
N ASN A 57 6.31 10.50 11.05
CA ASN A 57 7.64 10.16 11.56
C ASN A 57 7.61 9.14 12.72
N SER A 58 6.53 8.36 12.82
CA SER A 58 6.46 7.18 13.67
C SER A 58 6.89 5.94 12.90
N ILE A 59 7.58 5.05 13.62
CA ILE A 59 7.85 3.67 13.23
C ILE A 59 6.55 2.86 12.97
N ASP A 60 5.40 3.33 13.47
CA ASP A 60 4.08 2.71 13.27
C ASP A 60 3.33 3.24 12.04
N LEU A 61 3.87 4.23 11.32
CA LEU A 61 3.20 4.85 10.17
C LEU A 61 2.90 3.84 9.06
N TYR A 62 3.93 3.14 8.59
CA TYR A 62 3.80 2.20 7.47
C TYR A 62 2.96 0.96 7.84
N PRO A 63 3.16 0.33 9.00
CA PRO A 63 2.29 -0.75 9.46
C PRO A 63 0.83 -0.33 9.60
N GLY A 64 0.56 0.86 10.14
CA GLY A 64 -0.81 1.37 10.29
C GLY A 64 -1.49 1.57 8.93
N LEU A 65 -0.83 2.24 7.99
CA LEU A 65 -1.37 2.45 6.64
C LEU A 65 -1.62 1.12 5.93
N PHE A 66 -0.67 0.18 6.00
CA PHE A 66 -0.87 -1.16 5.43
C PHE A 66 -2.12 -1.86 5.97
N LEU A 67 -2.34 -1.81 7.28
CA LEU A 67 -3.50 -2.45 7.91
C LEU A 67 -4.83 -1.76 7.53
N ALA A 68 -4.83 -0.43 7.36
CA ALA A 68 -5.98 0.31 6.88
C ALA A 68 -6.32 -0.06 5.42
N ASP A 69 -5.31 -0.06 4.53
CA ASP A 69 -5.45 -0.48 3.14
C ASP A 69 -5.94 -1.93 3.01
N LEU A 70 -5.40 -2.83 3.84
CA LEU A 70 -5.80 -4.23 3.92
C LEU A 70 -7.26 -4.38 4.36
N ALA A 71 -7.73 -3.58 5.33
CA ALA A 71 -9.12 -3.61 5.76
C ALA A 71 -10.06 -3.22 4.62
N SER A 72 -9.77 -2.14 3.89
CA SER A 72 -10.53 -1.73 2.71
C SER A 72 -10.53 -2.78 1.60
N TYR A 73 -9.36 -3.35 1.31
CA TYR A 73 -9.20 -4.43 0.32
C TYR A 73 -10.04 -5.66 0.66
N LEU A 74 -10.00 -6.12 1.91
CA LEU A 74 -10.75 -7.28 2.36
C LEU A 74 -12.26 -7.02 2.38
N ALA A 75 -12.68 -5.79 2.69
CA ALA A 75 -14.08 -5.40 2.63
C ALA A 75 -14.60 -5.49 1.18
N LEU A 76 -13.87 -4.94 0.20
CA LEU A 76 -14.20 -5.08 -1.22
C LEU A 76 -14.25 -6.55 -1.67
N LYS A 77 -13.24 -7.34 -1.29
CA LYS A 77 -13.16 -8.77 -1.61
C LYS A 77 -14.31 -9.57 -1.02
N LYS A 78 -14.77 -9.23 0.20
CA LYS A 78 -15.93 -9.86 0.86
C LYS A 78 -17.22 -9.66 0.08
N HIS A 79 -17.36 -8.54 -0.64
CA HIS A 79 -18.48 -8.24 -1.52
C HIS A 79 -18.27 -8.69 -2.98
N GLY A 80 -17.23 -9.49 -3.24
CA GLY A 80 -16.97 -10.05 -4.57
C GLY A 80 -16.40 -9.07 -5.58
N ILE A 81 -15.99 -7.87 -5.16
CA ILE A 81 -15.32 -6.90 -6.02
C ILE A 81 -13.84 -7.26 -6.09
N LYS A 82 -13.31 -7.34 -7.31
CA LYS A 82 -11.92 -7.72 -7.57
C LYS A 82 -11.28 -6.72 -8.54
N PRO A 83 -9.99 -6.40 -8.37
CA PRO A 83 -9.26 -5.62 -9.35
C PRO A 83 -8.82 -6.49 -10.52
N ASP A 84 -8.72 -5.88 -11.69
CA ASP A 84 -7.99 -6.41 -12.86
C ASP A 84 -6.49 -6.07 -12.78
N VAL A 85 -6.15 -5.03 -12.02
CA VAL A 85 -4.79 -4.52 -11.83
C VAL A 85 -4.65 -3.80 -10.49
N VAL A 86 -3.46 -3.78 -9.91
CA VAL A 86 -3.17 -3.05 -8.68
C VAL A 86 -1.98 -2.10 -8.81
N ALA A 87 -1.98 -1.03 -8.03
CA ALA A 87 -0.84 -0.13 -7.85
C ALA A 87 -0.89 0.48 -6.45
N GLY A 88 0.22 1.01 -5.95
CA GLY A 88 0.22 1.69 -4.65
C GLY A 88 1.21 2.84 -4.64
N PHE A 89 0.86 3.92 -3.95
CA PHE A 89 1.70 5.12 -3.82
C PHE A 89 2.53 5.05 -2.54
N GLY A 90 3.85 5.26 -2.63
CA GLY A 90 4.76 5.12 -1.49
C GLY A 90 4.60 3.79 -0.75
N VAL A 91 4.17 3.83 0.51
CA VAL A 91 3.96 2.61 1.32
C VAL A 91 2.83 1.72 0.81
N GLY A 92 1.81 2.27 0.15
CA GLY A 92 0.70 1.51 -0.42
C GLY A 92 1.16 0.48 -1.44
N GLU A 93 2.37 0.62 -2.02
CA GLU A 93 2.96 -0.40 -2.87
C GLU A 93 3.11 -1.74 -2.13
N MET A 94 3.30 -1.74 -0.80
CA MET A 94 3.39 -2.98 -0.01
C MET A 94 2.07 -3.74 -0.01
N MET A 95 0.95 -3.01 0.10
CA MET A 95 -0.37 -3.62 -0.02
C MET A 95 -0.65 -4.05 -1.47
N ALA A 96 -0.21 -3.28 -2.48
CA ALA A 96 -0.32 -3.67 -3.88
C ALA A 96 0.41 -4.99 -4.18
N ILE A 97 1.64 -5.13 -3.69
CA ILE A 97 2.45 -6.36 -3.79
C ILE A 97 1.68 -7.53 -3.18
N SER A 98 1.09 -7.32 -2.01
CA SER A 98 0.35 -8.39 -1.36
C SER A 98 -0.95 -8.75 -2.09
N ALA A 99 -1.72 -7.75 -2.52
CA ALA A 99 -2.92 -7.92 -3.33
C ALA A 99 -2.63 -8.65 -4.65
N SER A 100 -1.45 -8.44 -5.24
CA SER A 100 -1.00 -9.14 -6.45
C SER A 100 -0.54 -10.58 -6.21
N GLY A 101 -0.32 -10.98 -4.96
CA GLY A 101 0.15 -12.32 -4.59
C GLY A 101 1.66 -12.51 -4.65
N ILE A 102 2.45 -11.47 -4.92
CA ILE A 102 3.92 -11.54 -4.87
C ILE A 102 4.39 -11.91 -3.45
N LEU A 103 3.79 -11.29 -2.44
CA LEU A 103 3.97 -11.62 -1.02
C LEU A 103 2.61 -11.93 -0.38
N SER A 104 2.58 -12.82 0.60
CA SER A 104 1.43 -12.98 1.49
C SER A 104 1.20 -11.72 2.34
N PHE A 105 0.06 -11.64 3.04
CA PHE A 105 -0.24 -10.48 3.87
C PHE A 105 0.75 -10.32 5.03
N ASP A 106 1.19 -11.42 5.63
CA ASP A 106 2.17 -11.44 6.70
C ASP A 106 3.58 -11.08 6.22
N GLU A 107 4.04 -11.62 5.10
CA GLU A 107 5.32 -11.23 4.50
C GLU A 107 5.34 -9.74 4.12
N ALA A 108 4.27 -9.25 3.49
CA ALA A 108 4.18 -7.84 3.09
C ALA A 108 4.03 -6.88 4.30
N PHE A 109 3.32 -7.29 5.35
CA PHE A 109 3.21 -6.52 6.59
C PHE A 109 4.55 -6.45 7.33
N GLN A 110 5.30 -7.55 7.38
CA GLN A 110 6.66 -7.56 7.92
C GLN A 110 7.58 -6.64 7.11
N LEU A 111 7.47 -6.65 5.79
CA LEU A 111 8.22 -5.74 4.92
C LEU A 111 7.84 -4.27 5.17
N ALA A 112 6.56 -3.97 5.38
CA ALA A 112 6.11 -2.63 5.75
C ALA A 112 6.70 -2.18 7.11
N CYS A 113 6.71 -3.07 8.12
CA CYS A 113 7.38 -2.82 9.39
C CYS A 113 8.88 -2.57 9.21
N ARG A 114 9.56 -3.42 8.44
CA ARG A 114 11.00 -3.31 8.18
C ARG A 114 11.37 -2.00 7.50
N LYS A 115 10.60 -1.60 6.47
CA LYS A 115 10.79 -0.31 5.77
C LYS A 115 10.55 0.87 6.71
N SER A 116 9.53 0.80 7.56
CA SER A 116 9.26 1.82 8.58
C SER A 116 10.45 2.00 9.53
N ASN A 117 11.02 0.90 10.02
CA ASN A 117 12.20 0.92 10.90
C ASN A 117 13.40 1.58 10.21
N ILE A 118 13.67 1.20 8.95
CA ILE A 118 14.77 1.76 8.16
C ILE A 118 14.61 3.29 8.02
N LEU A 119 13.42 3.75 7.65
CA LEU A 119 13.15 5.18 7.48
C LEU A 119 13.28 5.94 8.81
N PHE A 120 12.74 5.38 9.89
CA PHE A 120 12.85 5.97 11.23
C PHE A 120 14.30 6.10 11.69
N GLU A 121 15.12 5.06 11.50
CA GLU A 121 16.55 5.09 11.80
C GLU A 121 17.30 6.14 10.98
N VAL A 122 17.05 6.18 9.67
CA VAL A 122 17.68 7.15 8.77
C VAL A 122 17.31 8.58 9.13
N ASP A 123 16.03 8.85 9.42
CA ASP A 123 15.56 10.17 9.80
C ASP A 123 16.15 10.63 11.13
N ASN A 124 16.25 9.74 12.12
CA ASN A 124 16.91 10.05 13.39
C ASN A 124 18.41 10.32 13.21
N TYR A 125 19.08 9.53 12.37
CA TYR A 125 20.49 9.75 12.03
C TYR A 125 20.70 11.11 11.35
N LYS A 126 19.87 11.47 10.36
CA LYS A 126 19.93 12.78 9.68
C LYS A 126 19.78 13.93 10.67
N LYS A 127 18.83 13.83 11.61
CA LYS A 127 18.60 14.84 12.66
C LYS A 127 19.79 14.94 13.62
N MET A 128 20.27 13.81 14.14
CA MET A 128 21.35 13.76 15.13
C MET A 128 22.66 14.32 14.58
N TYR A 129 23.02 13.95 13.35
CA TYR A 129 24.31 14.30 12.75
C TYR A 129 24.25 15.49 11.77
N ARG A 130 23.07 16.12 11.60
CA ARG A 130 22.82 17.20 10.61
C ARG A 130 23.39 16.86 9.23
N SER A 131 23.17 15.63 8.79
CA SER A 131 23.75 15.09 7.55
C SER A 131 22.66 14.72 6.55
N LYS A 132 23.04 14.56 5.27
CA LYS A 132 22.12 14.03 4.24
C LYS A 132 21.79 12.55 4.42
N GLY A 133 22.50 11.79 5.26
CA GLY A 133 22.21 10.36 5.51
C GLY A 133 22.53 9.39 4.37
N VAL A 134 22.98 9.85 3.19
CA VAL A 134 23.13 9.06 1.95
C VAL A 134 23.87 7.74 2.14
N LYS A 135 25.00 7.72 2.87
CA LYS A 135 25.76 6.48 3.12
C LYS A 135 24.95 5.46 3.93
N LEU A 136 24.15 5.92 4.88
CA LEU A 136 23.29 5.06 5.69
C LEU A 136 22.12 4.53 4.86
N GLU A 137 21.49 5.37 4.02
CA GLU A 137 20.45 4.96 3.08
C GLU A 137 20.93 3.83 2.17
N GLN A 138 22.09 4.01 1.52
CA GLN A 138 22.70 2.99 0.67
C GLN A 138 23.00 1.69 1.43
N LYS A 139 23.49 1.80 2.67
CA LYS A 139 23.76 0.64 3.53
C LYS A 139 22.46 -0.11 3.83
N ARG A 140 21.40 0.58 4.25
CA ARG A 140 20.11 -0.02 4.60
C ARG A 140 19.40 -0.62 3.39
N ALA A 141 19.46 0.02 2.22
CA ALA A 141 18.93 -0.54 0.99
C ALA A 141 19.64 -1.85 0.60
N LYS A 142 20.97 -1.92 0.75
CA LYS A 142 21.75 -3.13 0.50
C LYS A 142 21.43 -4.26 1.49
N GLU A 143 21.19 -3.92 2.76
CA GLU A 143 20.75 -4.88 3.77
C GLU A 143 19.36 -5.43 3.44
N LEU A 144 18.37 -4.57 3.14
CA LEU A 144 17.05 -5.05 2.74
C LEU A 144 17.11 -5.90 1.46
N ARG A 145 17.94 -5.52 0.48
CA ARG A 145 18.15 -6.34 -0.72
C ARG A 145 18.67 -7.74 -0.36
N ARG A 146 19.52 -7.87 0.65
CA ARG A 146 20.02 -9.19 1.12
C ARG A 146 18.90 -9.97 1.81
N GLU A 147 18.15 -9.34 2.71
CA GLU A 147 16.98 -9.93 3.38
C GLU A 147 15.93 -10.44 2.36
N LEU A 148 15.69 -9.69 1.29
CA LEU A 148 14.77 -10.13 0.21
C LEU A 148 15.34 -11.27 -0.66
N ASN A 149 16.67 -11.42 -0.73
CA ASN A 149 17.33 -12.46 -1.53
C ASN A 149 17.54 -13.76 -0.75
N ASP A 150 17.73 -13.71 0.57
CA ASP A 150 17.93 -14.92 1.37
C ASP A 150 16.65 -15.77 1.45
N GLY A 151 15.49 -15.14 1.26
CA GLY A 151 14.19 -15.80 1.20
C GLY A 151 13.73 -16.41 2.53
N LEU A 152 14.33 -15.98 3.64
CA LEU A 152 14.00 -16.51 4.98
C LEU A 152 12.67 -15.95 5.47
N ASP A 153 12.52 -14.63 5.40
CA ASP A 153 11.32 -13.92 5.87
C ASP A 153 10.34 -13.57 4.74
N TYR A 154 10.79 -13.67 3.48
CA TYR A 154 10.02 -13.26 2.31
C TYR A 154 10.12 -14.29 1.18
N VAL A 155 9.05 -15.05 0.93
CA VAL A 155 8.99 -15.95 -0.22
C VAL A 155 8.31 -15.25 -1.39
N LEU A 156 9.10 -14.61 -2.24
CA LEU A 156 8.57 -13.89 -3.41
C LEU A 156 7.99 -14.86 -4.45
N ARG A 157 6.84 -14.46 -5.01
CA ARG A 157 6.11 -15.22 -6.03
C ARG A 157 5.86 -14.34 -7.25
N LYS A 158 5.45 -14.97 -8.36
CA LYS A 158 4.96 -14.25 -9.53
C LYS A 158 3.62 -13.57 -9.23
N PRO A 159 3.36 -12.37 -9.77
CA PRO A 159 2.07 -11.71 -9.60
C PRO A 159 0.95 -12.52 -10.27
N LEU A 160 -0.13 -12.76 -9.52
CA LEU A 160 -1.38 -13.34 -10.00
C LEU A 160 -2.32 -12.28 -10.59
N ILE A 161 -2.17 -11.03 -10.13
CA ILE A 161 -2.86 -9.85 -10.65
C ILE A 161 -1.77 -8.89 -11.14
N PRO A 162 -1.86 -8.33 -12.36
CA PRO A 162 -0.93 -7.31 -12.82
C PRO A 162 -0.74 -6.18 -11.80
N ILE A 163 0.51 -5.84 -11.50
CA ILE A 163 0.88 -4.77 -10.58
C ILE A 163 1.78 -3.77 -11.27
N TYR A 164 1.52 -2.48 -11.09
CA TYR A 164 2.38 -1.40 -11.57
C TYR A 164 3.35 -0.92 -10.50
N SER A 165 4.60 -0.70 -10.90
CA SER A 165 5.60 -0.09 -10.05
C SER A 165 5.61 1.41 -10.22
N VAL A 166 5.46 2.11 -9.11
CA VAL A 166 5.65 3.56 -9.04
C VAL A 166 7.13 3.97 -9.18
N LYS A 167 8.09 3.04 -9.14
CA LYS A 167 9.49 3.31 -9.51
C LYS A 167 9.64 3.47 -11.02
N THR A 168 9.13 2.49 -11.79
CA THR A 168 9.41 2.38 -13.22
C THR A 168 8.32 2.99 -14.10
N GLY A 169 7.12 3.24 -13.56
CA GLY A 169 5.94 3.63 -14.33
C GLY A 169 5.36 2.49 -15.18
N LYS A 170 5.84 1.25 -14.98
CA LYS A 170 5.49 0.07 -15.77
C LYS A 170 5.04 -1.07 -14.87
N LYS A 171 4.47 -2.12 -15.46
CA LYS A 171 4.20 -3.37 -14.74
C LYS A 171 5.47 -3.92 -14.11
N TYR A 172 5.33 -4.54 -12.94
CA TYR A 172 6.39 -5.35 -12.37
C TYR A 172 6.78 -6.46 -13.35
N PRO A 173 8.09 -6.80 -13.39
CA PRO A 173 8.57 -7.96 -14.13
C PRO A 173 8.08 -9.26 -13.49
N GLU A 174 8.17 -10.36 -14.24
CA GLU A 174 7.86 -11.70 -13.72
C GLU A 174 9.04 -12.40 -13.04
N ASP A 175 10.27 -11.94 -13.27
CA ASP A 175 11.46 -12.56 -12.68
C ASP A 175 11.73 -12.01 -11.27
N LEU A 176 11.99 -12.93 -10.33
CA LEU A 176 12.14 -12.59 -8.91
C LEU A 176 13.30 -11.61 -8.66
N LYS A 177 14.38 -11.72 -9.42
CA LYS A 177 15.56 -10.86 -9.26
C LYS A 177 15.21 -9.40 -9.50
N SER A 178 14.50 -9.11 -10.59
CA SER A 178 14.09 -7.74 -10.93
C SER A 178 13.02 -7.21 -9.97
N ILE A 179 12.13 -8.08 -9.46
CA ILE A 179 11.17 -7.71 -8.39
C ILE A 179 11.96 -7.25 -7.15
N ILE A 180 12.91 -8.06 -6.67
CA ILE A 180 13.72 -7.75 -5.47
C ILE A 180 14.45 -6.41 -5.64
N GLU A 181 15.02 -6.15 -6.81
CA GLU A 181 15.70 -4.90 -7.13
C GLU A 181 14.76 -3.68 -7.07
N ILE A 182 13.55 -3.79 -7.63
CA ILE A 182 12.55 -2.73 -7.51
C ILE A 182 12.21 -2.49 -6.03
N LEU A 183 11.93 -3.54 -5.27
CA LEU A 183 11.50 -3.43 -3.87
C LEU A 183 12.54 -2.85 -2.92
N SER A 184 13.82 -3.19 -3.12
CA SER A 184 14.91 -2.72 -2.25
C SER A 184 15.26 -1.26 -2.50
N ASP A 185 15.25 -0.83 -3.76
CA ASP A 185 15.70 0.52 -4.13
C ASP A 185 14.63 1.56 -3.85
N LYS A 186 13.35 1.16 -3.97
CA LYS A 186 12.21 2.08 -3.87
C LYS A 186 12.16 2.87 -2.55
N ILE A 187 12.71 2.35 -1.46
CA ILE A 187 12.61 2.96 -0.12
C ILE A 187 13.01 4.44 -0.12
N PHE A 188 14.04 4.80 -0.90
CA PHE A 188 14.62 6.16 -0.92
C PHE A 188 14.44 6.87 -2.26
N GLU A 189 13.74 6.26 -3.20
CA GLU A 189 13.51 6.81 -4.54
C GLU A 189 12.15 7.49 -4.66
N PRO A 190 12.01 8.53 -5.49
CA PRO A 190 10.72 9.19 -5.72
C PRO A 190 9.70 8.26 -6.41
N ASP A 191 8.43 8.65 -6.34
CA ASP A 191 7.32 7.97 -7.04
C ASP A 191 7.04 8.65 -8.39
N ASN A 192 7.02 7.89 -9.48
CA ASN A 192 6.50 8.29 -10.80
C ASN A 192 4.99 8.03 -10.89
N TRP A 193 4.22 8.63 -9.97
CA TRP A 193 2.78 8.38 -9.85
C TRP A 193 2.00 8.78 -11.11
N LYS A 194 2.29 9.96 -11.66
CA LYS A 194 1.59 10.48 -12.84
C LYS A 194 1.76 9.56 -14.04
N GLU A 195 3.00 9.18 -14.32
CA GLU A 195 3.36 8.28 -15.42
C GLU A 195 2.74 6.90 -15.23
N THR A 196 2.73 6.39 -13.99
CA THR A 196 2.07 5.12 -13.65
C THR A 196 0.57 5.15 -13.99
N ILE A 197 -0.13 6.21 -13.58
CA ILE A 197 -1.57 6.36 -13.84
C ILE A 197 -1.88 6.53 -15.33
N ILE A 198 -1.05 7.29 -16.06
CA ILE A 198 -1.17 7.42 -17.52
C ILE A 198 -1.00 6.07 -18.20
N GLN A 199 0.03 5.30 -17.84
CA GLN A 199 0.29 3.98 -18.41
C GLN A 199 -0.86 3.00 -18.13
N MET A 200 -1.40 2.99 -16.90
CA MET A 200 -2.56 2.18 -16.56
C MET A 200 -3.77 2.51 -17.44
N TYR A 201 -4.03 3.81 -17.65
CA TYR A 201 -5.12 4.28 -18.49
C TYR A 201 -4.93 3.90 -19.97
N GLU A 202 -3.73 4.07 -20.51
CA GLU A 202 -3.38 3.66 -21.88
C GLU A 202 -3.56 2.15 -22.09
N GLU A 203 -3.44 1.34 -21.04
CA GLU A 203 -3.67 -0.12 -21.07
C GLU A 203 -5.13 -0.53 -20.73
N GLY A 204 -6.03 0.44 -20.73
CA GLY A 204 -7.48 0.24 -20.68
C GLY A 204 -8.09 0.27 -19.28
N VAL A 205 -7.39 0.80 -18.27
CA VAL A 205 -7.97 1.09 -16.95
C VAL A 205 -8.78 2.38 -17.02
N ASP A 206 -10.08 2.31 -16.74
CA ASP A 206 -10.97 3.48 -16.69
C ASP A 206 -11.72 3.62 -15.36
N VAL A 207 -11.57 2.65 -14.45
CA VAL A 207 -12.14 2.67 -13.10
C VAL A 207 -11.03 2.48 -12.08
N PHE A 208 -10.93 3.38 -11.11
CA PHE A 208 -9.97 3.32 -10.01
C PHE A 208 -10.71 3.28 -8.67
N VAL A 209 -10.36 2.32 -7.81
CA VAL A 209 -10.87 2.20 -6.45
C VAL A 209 -9.73 2.41 -5.48
N GLU A 210 -9.73 3.55 -4.80
CA GLU A 210 -8.80 3.90 -3.73
C GLU A 210 -9.16 3.14 -2.46
N CYS A 211 -8.22 2.30 -2.01
CA CYS A 211 -8.34 1.45 -0.85
C CYS A 211 -7.39 1.96 0.24
N GLY A 212 -7.94 2.52 1.31
CA GLY A 212 -7.15 3.11 2.36
C GLY A 212 -7.85 4.31 2.99
N PRO A 213 -7.23 5.00 3.96
CA PRO A 213 -7.82 6.10 4.72
C PRO A 213 -7.94 7.45 3.98
N GLY A 214 -7.83 7.50 2.65
CA GLY A 214 -7.82 8.75 1.92
C GLY A 214 -8.87 8.87 0.80
N ASP A 215 -8.84 10.06 0.21
CA ASP A 215 -9.35 10.39 -1.12
C ASP A 215 -8.26 11.03 -2.01
N THR A 216 -7.01 11.01 -1.55
CA THR A 216 -5.89 11.76 -2.13
C THR A 216 -5.53 11.23 -3.51
N LEU A 217 -5.51 9.90 -3.68
CA LEU A 217 -5.21 9.28 -4.96
C LEU A 217 -6.35 9.52 -5.95
N SER A 218 -7.62 9.44 -5.53
CA SER A 218 -8.77 9.78 -6.36
C SER A 218 -8.68 11.22 -6.88
N HIS A 219 -8.40 12.17 -6.01
CA HIS A 219 -8.19 13.57 -6.40
C HIS A 219 -7.00 13.74 -7.35
N SER A 220 -5.90 13.04 -7.11
CA SER A 220 -4.71 13.05 -7.98
C SER A 220 -5.04 12.49 -9.37
N ILE A 221 -5.71 11.34 -9.43
CA ILE A 221 -6.12 10.67 -10.67
C ILE A 221 -7.06 11.56 -11.49
N ASN A 222 -8.08 12.18 -10.86
CA ASN A 222 -9.01 13.09 -11.55
C ASN A 222 -8.34 14.40 -12.05
N LYS A 223 -7.18 14.77 -11.51
CA LYS A 223 -6.36 15.87 -12.04
C LYS A 223 -5.54 15.42 -13.25
N ILE A 224 -5.08 14.16 -13.27
CA ILE A 224 -4.27 13.58 -14.35
C ILE A 224 -5.14 13.21 -15.55
N LEU A 225 -6.30 12.60 -15.32
CA LEU A 225 -7.18 12.01 -16.33
C LEU A 225 -8.58 12.64 -16.30
N LYS A 226 -9.24 12.73 -17.47
CA LYS A 226 -10.58 13.36 -17.60
C LYS A 226 -11.74 12.38 -17.74
N ASN A 227 -11.48 11.18 -18.26
CA ASN A 227 -12.53 10.20 -18.61
C ASN A 227 -12.39 8.91 -17.79
N VAL A 228 -12.30 9.06 -16.47
CA VAL A 228 -12.16 7.93 -15.55
C VAL A 228 -13.19 8.02 -14.44
N THR A 229 -13.55 6.88 -13.88
CA THR A 229 -14.37 6.80 -12.67
C THR A 229 -13.47 6.51 -11.48
N THR A 230 -13.63 7.26 -10.40
CA THR A 230 -12.90 7.04 -9.15
C THR A 230 -13.88 6.73 -8.02
N TYR A 231 -13.51 5.80 -7.16
CA TYR A 231 -14.23 5.42 -5.94
C TYR A 231 -13.26 5.41 -4.77
N GLN A 232 -13.74 5.71 -3.56
CA GLN A 232 -12.99 5.56 -2.31
C GLN A 232 -13.62 4.47 -1.46
N VAL A 233 -12.80 3.73 -0.73
CA VAL A 233 -13.24 2.76 0.28
C VAL A 233 -12.39 2.93 1.53
N HIS A 234 -12.91 3.66 2.52
CA HIS A 234 -12.30 3.87 3.84
C HIS A 234 -13.24 3.51 5.01
N ASP A 235 -14.53 3.35 4.73
CA ASP A 235 -15.60 3.13 5.71
C ASP A 235 -16.79 2.37 5.08
N ARG A 236 -17.84 2.08 5.85
CA ARG A 236 -19.01 1.35 5.34
C ARG A 236 -19.78 2.13 4.26
N GLU A 237 -19.94 3.44 4.45
CA GLU A 237 -20.71 4.28 3.54
C GLU A 237 -20.06 4.35 2.15
N SER A 238 -18.76 4.61 2.12
CA SER A 238 -17.93 4.65 0.91
C SER A 238 -17.89 3.29 0.20
N LEU A 239 -17.83 2.18 0.94
CA LEU A 239 -17.97 0.83 0.40
C LEU A 239 -19.32 0.61 -0.28
N GLU A 240 -20.44 0.97 0.37
CA GLU A 240 -21.78 0.82 -0.22
C GLU A 240 -21.95 1.66 -1.48
N LYS A 241 -21.44 2.90 -1.48
CA LYS A 241 -21.42 3.78 -2.65
C LYS A 241 -20.65 3.14 -3.81
N THR A 242 -19.48 2.57 -3.51
CA THR A 242 -18.64 1.86 -4.48
C THR A 242 -19.35 0.63 -5.06
N ILE A 243 -19.95 -0.21 -4.22
CA ILE A 243 -20.72 -1.38 -4.66
C ILE A 243 -21.88 -0.97 -5.59
N LYS A 244 -22.63 0.07 -5.22
CA LYS A 244 -23.75 0.59 -6.04
C LYS A 244 -23.24 1.17 -7.36
N GLY A 245 -22.12 1.89 -7.34
CA GLY A 245 -21.49 2.48 -8.53
C GLY A 245 -21.06 1.42 -9.54
N LEU A 246 -20.26 0.44 -9.07
CA LEU A 246 -19.72 -0.63 -9.92
C LEU A 246 -20.80 -1.58 -10.49
N LYS A 247 -21.97 -1.67 -9.86
CA LYS A 247 -23.11 -2.43 -10.39
C LYS A 247 -23.86 -1.70 -11.52
N LYS A 248 -23.85 -0.37 -11.53
CA LYS A 248 -24.54 0.43 -12.56
C LYS A 248 -23.75 0.53 -13.86
N THR A 249 -22.44 0.29 -13.79
CA THR A 249 -21.53 0.37 -14.93
C THR A 249 -21.29 -1.00 -15.62
N LYS A 250 -21.89 -2.07 -15.08
CA LYS A 250 -22.02 -3.38 -15.74
C LYS A 250 -23.31 -3.44 -16.54
#